data_AF-A0A9P6DNI0-F1
#
_entry.id   AF-A0A9P6DNI0-F1
#
_cell.length_a   1.000
_cell.length_b   1.000
_cell.length_c   1.000
_cell.angle_alpha   90.00
_cell.angle_beta   90.00
_cell.angle_gamma   90.00
#
_symmetry.space_group_name_H-M   'P 1'
#
loop_
_entity.id
_entity.type
_entity.pdbx_description
1 polymer ?
#
loop_
_entity_poly.entity_id
_entity_poly.type
_entity_poly.pdbx_seq_one_letter_code
_entity_poly.pdbx_strand_id
1 'polypeptide(L)'
;MDAVKRDGSESVDTISDVDSLSDLDKTSDTLAEVHCQGSDVDLSKIIKICFGIHRDDKAQRYTLQRFNCYFFSWTILVATARHAVLWETLPFDSPWETLSETLADTLSTKSADALIDMVSDAAVIAVMTMLPALKPLLSRAVSWRARLAWAMPNRLIRLALRIMLRTSVRQKIHTILQSRMQSTLLSALRPTLRSVLADLRVSTLRTTLWKDDVGDAMRDAAHRDVVTSILSATSRALPTIAITMEDVDALHSLVVAFAGRAAFESPRGDWRAPIMAAFNALMQASPCFSDHGVDGPITDDTRWDEAWNSIRDTVQEAAKAAIKDVEGKWGALWGGVMGEWVVAWEVTRPIMRETARGTINAMSSLANDALAYSVVNTLPDTHLRIAVRNMVPSRLRRVLKSKSIAGLADVTHSELQQFMVKLIREHSRVMGRYRLDSPAQVENDMREAMDRVWRTLVDLDGMGVSANDNRPVGVL
;
A
#
# COMPACT_ATOMS: atom_id res chain seq x y z
N MET A 1 -5.39 -50.18 -0.24
CA MET A 1 -5.69 -48.91 0.48
C MET A 1 -4.86 -47.80 -0.14
N ASP A 2 -5.25 -47.35 -1.33
CA ASP A 2 -4.50 -46.31 -2.05
C ASP A 2 -4.84 -44.90 -1.54
N ALA A 3 -6.02 -44.71 -0.94
CA ALA A 3 -6.42 -43.46 -0.25
C ALA A 3 -5.53 -43.06 0.95
N VAL A 4 -4.75 -43.99 1.50
CA VAL A 4 -3.77 -43.73 2.58
C VAL A 4 -2.38 -43.41 1.99
N LYS A 5 -2.11 -43.81 0.74
CA LYS A 5 -0.88 -43.49 0.04
C LYS A 5 -0.93 -42.04 -0.45
N ARG A 6 0.25 -41.47 -0.71
CA ARG A 6 0.41 -40.10 -1.23
C ARG A 6 -0.37 -39.86 -2.52
N ASP A 7 -0.54 -40.90 -3.32
CA ASP A 7 -1.18 -40.82 -4.63
C ASP A 7 -2.71 -40.84 -4.56
N GLY A 8 -3.32 -41.21 -3.42
CA GLY A 8 -4.76 -41.20 -3.23
C GLY A 8 -5.52 -42.21 -4.09
N SER A 9 -6.82 -42.00 -4.23
CA SER A 9 -7.70 -42.68 -5.19
C SER A 9 -8.42 -41.64 -6.05
N GLU A 10 -8.75 -41.99 -7.29
CA GLU A 10 -9.58 -41.13 -8.15
C GLU A 10 -10.93 -40.88 -7.49
N SER A 11 -11.37 -39.61 -7.45
CA SER A 11 -12.71 -39.25 -7.00
C SER A 11 -13.71 -39.42 -8.14
N VAL A 12 -14.78 -40.18 -7.91
CA VAL A 12 -15.88 -40.35 -8.87
C VAL A 12 -17.06 -39.50 -8.45
N ASP A 13 -17.50 -38.61 -9.34
CA ASP A 13 -18.68 -37.77 -9.11
C ASP A 13 -19.95 -38.53 -9.51
N THR A 14 -20.91 -38.61 -8.59
CA THR A 14 -22.22 -39.24 -8.83
C THR A 14 -23.35 -38.30 -8.45
N ILE A 15 -24.34 -38.15 -9.34
CA ILE A 15 -25.60 -37.44 -9.06
C ILE A 15 -26.67 -38.51 -8.86
N SER A 16 -27.48 -38.37 -7.81
CA SER A 16 -28.60 -39.27 -7.52
C SER A 16 -29.81 -38.45 -7.16
N ASP A 17 -30.95 -38.77 -7.77
CA ASP A 17 -32.23 -38.21 -7.37
C ASP A 17 -32.62 -38.75 -6.00
N VAL A 18 -33.12 -37.87 -5.15
CA VAL A 18 -33.60 -38.21 -3.82
C VAL A 18 -35.08 -37.86 -3.76
N ASP A 19 -35.92 -38.88 -3.58
CA ASP A 19 -37.39 -38.75 -3.55
C ASP A 19 -37.88 -37.86 -2.41
N SER A 20 -37.16 -37.84 -1.28
CA SER A 20 -37.45 -36.96 -0.15
C SER A 20 -36.20 -36.60 0.66
N LEU A 21 -36.11 -35.34 1.11
CA LEU A 21 -35.06 -34.90 2.05
C LEU A 21 -35.08 -35.71 3.37
N SER A 22 -36.25 -36.24 3.75
CA SER A 22 -36.38 -37.08 4.95
C SER A 22 -35.69 -38.44 4.83
N ASP A 23 -35.39 -38.93 3.63
CA ASP A 23 -34.65 -40.19 3.44
C ASP A 23 -33.14 -39.99 3.57
N LEU A 24 -32.64 -38.79 3.20
CA LEU A 24 -31.26 -38.39 3.49
C LEU A 24 -31.03 -38.28 5.00
N ASP A 25 -31.95 -37.67 5.74
CA ASP A 25 -31.86 -37.54 7.20
C ASP A 25 -31.86 -38.91 7.93
N LYS A 26 -32.31 -40.00 7.29
CA LYS A 26 -32.24 -41.36 7.85
C LYS A 26 -30.86 -42.01 7.68
N THR A 27 -30.10 -41.60 6.67
CA THR A 27 -28.87 -42.26 6.24
C THR A 27 -27.61 -41.42 6.45
N SER A 28 -27.75 -40.11 6.56
CA SER A 28 -26.66 -39.16 6.74
C SER A 28 -27.08 -38.02 7.65
N ASP A 29 -26.16 -37.59 8.51
CA ASP A 29 -26.33 -36.36 9.28
C ASP A 29 -26.04 -35.15 8.37
N THR A 30 -26.99 -34.23 8.28
CA THR A 30 -26.78 -32.93 7.61
C THR A 30 -25.80 -32.09 8.44
N LEU A 31 -24.63 -31.75 7.87
CA LEU A 31 -23.62 -30.93 8.56
C LEU A 31 -23.92 -29.42 8.46
N ALA A 32 -24.37 -28.98 7.30
CA ALA A 32 -24.73 -27.60 7.01
C ALA A 32 -25.85 -27.56 5.98
N GLU A 33 -26.87 -26.74 6.23
CA GLU A 33 -27.90 -26.37 5.26
C GLU A 33 -27.72 -24.89 4.93
N VAL A 34 -27.60 -24.52 3.66
CA VAL A 34 -27.41 -23.12 3.24
C VAL A 34 -28.60 -22.65 2.44
N HIS A 35 -29.25 -21.58 2.90
CA HIS A 35 -30.24 -20.88 2.10
C HIS A 35 -29.63 -19.60 1.53
N CYS A 36 -29.45 -19.59 0.22
CA CYS A 36 -29.02 -18.43 -0.54
C CYS A 36 -30.25 -17.55 -0.82
N GLN A 37 -30.33 -16.36 -0.22
CA GLN A 37 -31.41 -15.41 -0.48
C GLN A 37 -31.05 -14.52 -1.68
N GLY A 38 -31.84 -14.57 -2.75
CA GLY A 38 -31.76 -13.60 -3.86
C GLY A 38 -30.67 -13.86 -4.90
N SER A 39 -30.02 -15.03 -4.90
CA SER A 39 -29.10 -15.45 -5.96
C SER A 39 -29.55 -16.75 -6.61
N ASP A 40 -29.46 -16.81 -7.95
CA ASP A 40 -29.68 -18.03 -8.76
C ASP A 40 -28.48 -18.99 -8.59
N VAL A 41 -28.36 -19.58 -7.40
CA VAL A 41 -27.51 -20.76 -7.22
C VAL A 41 -28.26 -21.94 -7.83
N ASP A 42 -27.91 -22.27 -9.07
CA ASP A 42 -28.43 -23.43 -9.77
C ASP A 42 -27.49 -24.65 -9.65
N LEU A 43 -27.97 -25.80 -10.11
CA LEU A 43 -27.18 -27.02 -10.16
C LEU A 43 -25.92 -26.87 -11.05
N SER A 44 -25.98 -26.01 -12.08
CA SER A 44 -24.85 -25.74 -12.98
C SER A 44 -23.66 -25.15 -12.22
N LYS A 45 -23.89 -24.25 -11.25
CA LYS A 45 -22.82 -23.73 -10.38
C LYS A 45 -22.19 -24.84 -9.54
N ILE A 46 -22.98 -25.74 -8.96
CA ILE A 46 -22.45 -26.86 -8.19
C ILE A 46 -21.61 -27.79 -9.06
N ILE A 47 -22.09 -28.12 -10.27
CA ILE A 47 -21.35 -28.94 -11.23
C ILE A 47 -20.03 -28.27 -11.62
N LYS A 48 -20.02 -26.94 -11.83
CA LYS A 48 -18.78 -26.18 -12.08
C LYS A 48 -17.80 -26.27 -10.91
N ILE A 49 -18.28 -26.28 -9.66
CA ILE A 49 -17.43 -26.50 -8.48
C ILE A 49 -16.78 -27.88 -8.54
N CYS A 50 -17.57 -28.94 -8.73
CA CYS A 50 -17.07 -30.31 -8.84
C CYS A 50 -16.08 -30.46 -10.00
N PHE A 51 -16.37 -29.86 -11.15
CA PHE A 51 -15.46 -29.84 -12.28
C PHE A 51 -14.14 -29.12 -11.98
N GLY A 52 -14.19 -27.99 -11.26
CA GLY A 52 -12.99 -27.30 -10.78
C GLY A 52 -12.14 -28.17 -9.85
N ILE A 53 -12.78 -28.93 -8.95
CA ILE A 53 -12.12 -29.91 -8.09
C ILE A 53 -11.47 -31.02 -8.92
N HIS A 54 -12.20 -31.59 -9.88
CA HIS A 54 -11.74 -32.67 -10.74
C HIS A 54 -10.57 -32.24 -11.66
N ARG A 55 -10.47 -30.96 -12.01
CA ARG A 55 -9.35 -30.43 -12.80
C ARG A 55 -8.16 -29.95 -11.98
N ASP A 56 -8.30 -29.81 -10.67
CA ASP A 56 -7.19 -29.41 -9.81
C ASP A 56 -6.17 -30.55 -9.75
N ASP A 57 -4.90 -30.22 -10.01
CA ASP A 57 -3.79 -31.16 -10.08
C ASP A 57 -3.66 -32.03 -8.82
N LYS A 58 -3.94 -31.44 -7.66
CA LYS A 58 -3.88 -32.09 -6.35
C LYS A 58 -5.24 -32.63 -5.91
N ALA A 59 -6.28 -31.81 -5.96
CA ALA A 59 -7.57 -32.12 -5.34
C ALA A 59 -8.41 -33.15 -6.12
N GLN A 60 -8.10 -33.41 -7.39
CA GLN A 60 -8.72 -34.50 -8.17
C GLN A 60 -8.51 -35.91 -7.56
N ARG A 61 -7.58 -36.04 -6.61
CA ARG A 61 -7.27 -37.30 -5.94
C ARG A 61 -7.74 -37.27 -4.49
N TYR A 62 -8.66 -38.18 -4.17
CA TYR A 62 -9.10 -38.42 -2.80
C TYR A 62 -7.92 -38.89 -1.95
N THR A 63 -7.58 -38.14 -0.91
CA THR A 63 -6.58 -38.53 0.08
C THR A 63 -7.15 -38.37 1.48
N LEU A 64 -6.93 -39.35 2.35
CA LEU A 64 -7.42 -39.27 3.73
C LEU A 64 -6.82 -38.06 4.48
N GLN A 65 -5.59 -37.67 4.10
CA GLN A 65 -4.79 -36.65 4.77
C GLN A 65 -5.19 -35.21 4.41
N ARG A 66 -5.45 -34.93 3.12
CA ARG A 66 -5.65 -33.55 2.63
C ARG A 66 -7.01 -33.37 1.97
N PHE A 67 -7.30 -34.16 0.95
CA PHE A 67 -8.47 -34.02 0.07
C PHE A 67 -9.47 -35.14 0.33
N ASN A 68 -10.07 -35.15 1.52
CA ASN A 68 -11.06 -36.14 1.92
C ASN A 68 -12.50 -35.60 1.75
N CYS A 69 -13.50 -36.35 2.19
CA CYS A 69 -14.91 -35.94 2.11
C CYS A 69 -15.21 -34.59 2.81
N TYR A 70 -14.46 -34.23 3.86
CA TYR A 70 -14.60 -32.93 4.50
C TYR A 70 -14.08 -31.80 3.61
N PHE A 71 -12.93 -31.98 2.97
CA PHE A 71 -12.40 -31.02 2.00
C PHE A 71 -13.41 -30.74 0.88
N PHE A 72 -13.97 -31.78 0.26
CA PHE A 72 -14.91 -31.63 -0.85
C PHE A 72 -16.19 -30.91 -0.41
N SER A 73 -16.78 -31.32 0.71
CA SER A 73 -17.98 -30.68 1.25
C SER A 73 -17.74 -29.22 1.64
N TRP A 74 -16.62 -28.89 2.29
CA TRP A 74 -16.26 -27.51 2.63
C TRP A 74 -15.99 -26.65 1.39
N THR A 75 -15.36 -27.22 0.36
CA THR A 75 -15.09 -26.52 -0.90
C THR A 75 -16.38 -26.16 -1.62
N ILE A 76 -17.29 -27.12 -1.77
CA ILE A 76 -18.61 -26.89 -2.36
C ILE A 76 -19.37 -25.84 -1.55
N LEU A 77 -19.38 -25.97 -0.23
CA LEU A 77 -20.07 -25.04 0.67
C LEU A 77 -19.55 -23.60 0.55
N VAL A 78 -18.24 -23.39 0.66
CA VAL A 78 -17.62 -22.06 0.64
C VAL A 78 -17.72 -21.43 -0.76
N ALA A 79 -17.48 -22.19 -1.82
CA ALA A 79 -17.60 -21.68 -3.19
C ALA A 79 -19.06 -21.32 -3.53
N THR A 80 -20.03 -22.13 -3.10
CA THR A 80 -21.45 -21.84 -3.29
C THR A 80 -21.86 -20.59 -2.52
N ALA A 81 -21.49 -20.52 -1.24
CA ALA A 81 -21.71 -19.35 -0.39
C ALA A 81 -21.11 -18.08 -0.99
N ARG A 82 -19.90 -18.18 -1.56
CA ARG A 82 -19.20 -17.06 -2.22
C ARG A 82 -19.91 -16.62 -3.50
N HIS A 83 -20.39 -17.56 -4.31
CA HIS A 83 -21.19 -17.27 -5.51
C HIS A 83 -22.53 -16.62 -5.19
N ALA A 84 -23.12 -16.95 -4.04
CA ALA A 84 -24.40 -16.40 -3.63
C ALA A 84 -24.35 -14.90 -3.27
N VAL A 85 -23.14 -14.34 -3.06
CA VAL A 85 -22.94 -12.92 -2.75
C VAL A 85 -23.09 -12.06 -3.99
N LEU A 86 -24.00 -11.09 -3.95
CA LEU A 86 -24.20 -10.10 -5.01
C LEU A 86 -23.13 -8.99 -4.95
N TRP A 87 -21.96 -9.25 -5.51
CA TRP A 87 -20.85 -8.29 -5.60
C TRP A 87 -21.21 -7.01 -6.39
N GLU A 88 -22.28 -7.06 -7.18
CA GLU A 88 -22.75 -5.96 -8.01
C GLU A 88 -23.67 -4.96 -7.28
N THR A 89 -24.22 -5.30 -6.12
CA THR A 89 -25.18 -4.40 -5.42
C THR A 89 -24.55 -3.67 -4.23
N LEU A 90 -23.22 -3.65 -4.21
CA LEU A 90 -22.38 -3.18 -3.13
C LEU A 90 -22.35 -1.63 -3.07
N PRO A 91 -22.85 -0.98 -2.00
CA PRO A 91 -22.90 0.48 -1.91
C PRO A 91 -21.54 1.06 -1.54
N PHE A 92 -20.65 1.16 -2.53
CA PHE A 92 -19.30 1.69 -2.33
C PHE A 92 -19.24 3.22 -2.21
N ASP A 93 -20.27 3.96 -2.65
CA ASP A 93 -20.15 5.41 -2.83
C ASP A 93 -20.04 6.21 -1.51
N SER A 94 -20.70 5.77 -0.42
CA SER A 94 -20.75 6.55 0.83
C SER A 94 -19.53 6.38 1.75
N PRO A 95 -19.04 5.16 2.04
CA PRO A 95 -17.86 4.97 2.90
C PRO A 95 -16.58 5.52 2.26
N TRP A 96 -16.56 5.58 0.93
CA TRP A 96 -15.40 5.90 0.15
C TRP A 96 -14.99 7.37 0.24
N GLU A 97 -15.93 8.31 0.23
CA GLU A 97 -15.61 9.74 0.34
C GLU A 97 -14.93 10.03 1.67
N THR A 98 -15.50 9.55 2.78
CA THR A 98 -14.92 9.66 4.12
C THR A 98 -13.54 9.02 4.20
N LEU A 99 -13.34 7.85 3.57
CA LEU A 99 -12.04 7.20 3.52
C LEU A 99 -11.04 8.05 2.74
N SER A 100 -11.41 8.57 1.57
CA SER A 100 -10.53 9.36 0.72
C SER A 100 -10.09 10.66 1.41
N GLU A 101 -10.97 11.29 2.18
CA GLU A 101 -10.66 12.47 2.99
C GLU A 101 -9.71 12.12 4.14
N THR A 102 -10.01 11.04 4.88
CA THR A 102 -9.16 10.58 6.00
C THR A 102 -7.77 10.15 5.52
N LEU A 103 -7.71 9.46 4.37
CA LEU A 103 -6.48 9.08 3.70
C LEU A 103 -5.69 10.29 3.23
N ALA A 104 -6.34 11.25 2.56
CA ALA A 104 -5.68 12.46 2.09
C ALA A 104 -5.11 13.28 3.25
N ASP A 105 -5.81 13.38 4.38
CA ASP A 105 -5.34 14.05 5.60
C ASP A 105 -4.15 13.32 6.27
N THR A 106 -4.25 12.00 6.40
CA THR A 106 -3.18 11.20 7.00
C THR A 106 -1.92 11.21 6.12
N LEU A 107 -2.10 11.07 4.80
CA LEU A 107 -1.01 11.11 3.83
C LEU A 107 -0.42 12.51 3.72
N SER A 108 -1.22 13.58 3.70
CA SER A 108 -0.70 14.96 3.67
C SER A 108 0.14 15.26 4.91
N THR A 109 -0.29 14.83 6.09
CA THR A 109 0.44 15.04 7.34
C THR A 109 1.78 14.29 7.33
N LYS A 110 1.76 12.98 7.01
CA LYS A 110 3.00 12.16 6.96
C LYS A 110 3.96 12.61 5.88
N SER A 111 3.44 12.99 4.72
CA SER A 111 4.24 13.45 3.58
C SER A 111 4.86 14.81 3.88
N ALA A 112 4.13 15.73 4.53
CA ALA A 112 4.67 17.00 4.98
C ALA A 112 5.79 16.80 6.01
N ASP A 113 5.59 15.95 7.02
CA ASP A 113 6.63 15.63 8.01
C ASP A 113 7.88 15.01 7.37
N ALA A 114 7.69 14.06 6.45
CA ALA A 114 8.81 13.41 5.78
C ALA A 114 9.58 14.36 4.86
N LEU A 115 8.90 15.25 4.14
CA LEU A 115 9.56 16.30 3.34
C LEU A 115 10.34 17.27 4.22
N ILE A 116 9.78 17.67 5.37
CA ILE A 116 10.47 18.53 6.34
C ILE A 116 11.74 17.85 6.87
N ASP A 117 11.64 16.58 7.23
CA ASP A 117 12.78 15.79 7.73
C ASP A 117 13.85 15.62 6.65
N MET A 118 13.44 15.32 5.42
CA MET A 118 14.31 15.18 4.26
C MET A 118 15.06 16.48 3.94
N VAL A 119 14.35 17.60 3.82
CA VAL A 119 14.94 18.93 3.55
C VAL A 119 15.88 19.33 4.68
N SER A 120 15.49 19.12 5.94
CA SER A 120 16.33 19.42 7.10
C SER A 120 17.62 18.61 7.07
N ASP A 121 17.54 17.32 6.76
CA ASP A 121 18.71 16.44 6.72
C ASP A 121 19.66 16.79 5.58
N ALA A 122 19.16 17.04 4.37
CA ALA A 122 20.02 17.46 3.29
C ALA A 122 20.61 18.85 3.52
N ALA A 123 19.86 19.80 4.08
CA ALA A 123 20.38 21.11 4.43
C ALA A 123 21.51 20.99 5.47
N VAL A 124 21.32 20.18 6.51
CA VAL A 124 22.36 19.89 7.49
C VAL A 124 23.60 19.27 6.83
N ILE A 125 23.43 18.28 5.96
CA ILE A 125 24.55 17.63 5.27
C ILE A 125 25.26 18.61 4.36
N ALA A 126 24.53 19.39 3.56
CA ALA A 126 25.08 20.39 2.67
C ALA A 126 25.90 21.44 3.43
N VAL A 127 25.35 21.98 4.53
CA VAL A 127 26.07 22.91 5.41
C VAL A 127 27.33 22.26 5.99
N MET A 128 27.25 21.01 6.45
CA MET A 128 28.41 20.31 7.00
C MET A 128 29.48 19.99 5.95
N THR A 129 29.09 19.80 4.68
CA THR A 129 30.01 19.59 3.55
C THR A 129 30.69 20.88 3.13
N MET A 130 29.96 22.02 3.10
CA MET A 130 30.54 23.33 2.78
C MET A 130 31.36 23.94 3.94
N LEU A 131 31.10 23.49 5.17
CA LEU A 131 31.71 24.00 6.39
C LEU A 131 33.25 24.11 6.33
N PRO A 132 34.00 23.11 5.86
CA PRO A 132 35.46 23.15 5.83
C PRO A 132 36.00 24.23 4.89
N ALA A 133 35.37 24.45 3.75
CA ALA A 133 35.74 25.48 2.78
C ALA A 133 35.34 26.89 3.22
N LEU A 134 34.19 27.00 3.91
CA LEU A 134 33.72 28.25 4.50
C LEU A 134 34.56 28.69 5.71
N LYS A 135 35.09 27.74 6.49
CA LYS A 135 35.84 28.01 7.73
C LYS A 135 37.01 29.00 7.56
N PRO A 136 37.95 28.84 6.62
CA PRO A 136 39.05 29.80 6.46
C PRO A 136 38.55 31.19 6.04
N LEU A 137 37.50 31.26 5.21
CA LEU A 137 36.90 32.51 4.75
C LEU A 137 36.19 33.25 5.90
N LEU A 138 35.37 32.53 6.64
CA LEU A 138 34.62 33.06 7.79
C LEU A 138 35.52 33.39 8.97
N SER A 139 36.61 32.66 9.20
CA SER A 139 37.52 32.93 10.33
C SER A 139 38.05 34.37 10.38
N ARG A 140 38.15 35.03 9.22
CA ARG A 140 38.55 36.44 9.07
C ARG A 140 37.45 37.44 9.36
N ALA A 141 36.18 37.07 9.18
CA ALA A 141 35.02 37.95 9.33
C ALA A 141 34.27 37.75 10.66
N VAL A 142 34.43 36.59 11.28
CA VAL A 142 33.58 36.13 12.38
C VAL A 142 34.19 36.43 13.75
N SER A 143 33.34 36.92 14.66
CA SER A 143 33.72 37.24 16.05
C SER A 143 34.30 36.04 16.80
N TRP A 144 35.11 36.29 17.84
CA TRP A 144 35.74 35.23 18.63
C TRP A 144 34.74 34.25 19.27
N ARG A 145 33.53 34.70 19.63
CA ARG A 145 32.47 33.85 20.21
C ARG A 145 31.98 32.80 19.22
N ALA A 146 31.77 33.21 17.98
CA ALA A 146 31.38 32.27 16.95
C ALA A 146 32.53 31.29 16.67
N ARG A 147 33.81 31.71 16.72
CA ARG A 147 34.97 30.78 16.60
C ARG A 147 34.93 29.63 17.62
N LEU A 148 34.39 29.85 18.83
CA LEU A 148 34.17 28.77 19.80
C LEU A 148 33.06 27.81 19.37
N ALA A 149 31.98 28.30 18.79
CA ALA A 149 30.94 27.44 18.20
C ALA A 149 31.51 26.57 17.07
N TRP A 150 32.44 27.10 16.27
CA TRP A 150 33.17 26.35 15.22
C TRP A 150 34.20 25.35 15.75
N ALA A 151 34.54 25.41 17.04
CA ALA A 151 35.39 24.41 17.71
C ALA A 151 34.57 23.24 18.28
N MET A 152 33.24 23.31 18.23
CA MET A 152 32.40 22.20 18.70
C MET A 152 32.57 20.95 17.83
N PRO A 153 32.45 19.75 18.42
CA PRO A 153 32.39 18.52 17.66
C PRO A 153 31.29 18.57 16.59
N ASN A 154 31.59 18.10 15.38
CA ASN A 154 30.65 18.06 14.26
C ASN A 154 29.30 17.42 14.59
N ARG A 155 29.27 16.47 15.54
CA ARG A 155 28.03 15.83 16.02
C ARG A 155 27.08 16.82 16.72
N LEU A 156 27.62 17.75 17.52
CA LEU A 156 26.82 18.76 18.22
C LEU A 156 26.33 19.84 17.27
N ILE A 157 27.19 20.30 16.34
CA ILE A 157 26.80 21.25 15.29
C ILE A 157 25.67 20.66 14.45
N ARG A 158 25.81 19.39 14.03
CA ARG A 158 24.79 18.66 13.27
C ARG A 158 23.47 18.57 14.04
N LEU A 159 23.51 18.20 15.32
CA LEU A 159 22.32 18.11 16.16
C LEU A 159 21.63 19.46 16.32
N ALA A 160 22.40 20.51 16.60
CA ALA A 160 21.88 21.87 16.78
C ALA A 160 21.25 22.40 15.49
N LEU A 161 21.93 22.25 14.34
CA LEU A 161 21.40 22.62 13.02
C LEU A 161 20.10 21.87 12.73
N ARG A 162 20.08 20.56 12.97
CA ARG A 162 18.89 19.72 12.75
C ARG A 162 17.72 20.17 13.60
N ILE A 163 17.93 20.41 14.90
CA ILE A 163 16.87 20.89 15.80
C ILE A 163 16.34 22.24 15.31
N MET A 164 17.22 23.21 15.06
CA MET A 164 16.82 24.56 14.66
C MET A 164 16.10 24.56 13.31
N LEU A 165 16.68 23.93 12.28
CA LEU A 165 16.06 23.82 10.97
C LEU A 165 14.70 23.14 11.08
N ARG A 166 14.62 22.00 11.77
CA ARG A 166 13.36 21.27 11.93
C ARG A 166 12.31 22.11 12.65
N THR A 167 12.65 22.84 13.71
CA THR A 167 11.69 23.71 14.40
C THR A 167 11.21 24.87 13.54
N SER A 168 12.12 25.55 12.86
CA SER A 168 11.80 26.72 12.03
C SER A 168 11.01 26.34 10.78
N VAL A 169 11.45 25.27 10.09
CA VAL A 169 10.78 24.73 8.90
C VAL A 169 9.42 24.16 9.30
N ARG A 170 9.34 23.35 10.36
CA ARG A 170 8.07 22.71 10.76
C ARG A 170 6.99 23.72 11.10
N GLN A 171 7.26 24.78 11.86
CA GLN A 171 6.19 25.70 12.26
C GLN A 171 5.54 26.44 11.09
N LYS A 172 6.35 26.83 10.09
CA LYS A 172 5.86 27.64 8.96
C LYS A 172 5.44 26.80 7.76
N ILE A 173 6.29 25.85 7.36
CA ILE A 173 6.09 25.08 6.14
C ILE A 173 5.04 24.00 6.34
N HIS A 174 4.89 23.42 7.53
CA HIS A 174 3.97 22.30 7.74
C HIS A 174 2.51 22.64 7.39
N THR A 175 1.98 23.77 7.85
CA THR A 175 0.57 24.13 7.60
C THR A 175 0.28 24.42 6.14
N ILE A 176 1.19 25.14 5.46
CA ILE A 176 1.09 25.44 4.03
C ILE A 176 1.23 24.15 3.22
N LEU A 177 2.25 23.34 3.54
CA LEU A 177 2.55 22.09 2.87
C LEU A 177 1.40 21.10 3.05
N GLN A 178 0.88 20.95 4.26
CA GLN A 178 -0.22 20.04 4.58
C GLN A 178 -1.48 20.41 3.80
N SER A 179 -1.93 21.68 3.81
CA SER A 179 -3.19 22.04 3.12
C SER A 179 -3.08 21.90 1.59
N ARG A 180 -1.92 22.23 1.02
CA ARG A 180 -1.64 22.08 -0.41
C ARG A 180 -1.48 20.62 -0.82
N MET A 181 -0.74 19.84 -0.04
CA MET A 181 -0.62 18.40 -0.27
C MET A 181 -1.95 17.72 -0.12
N GLN A 182 -2.76 18.07 0.88
CA GLN A 182 -4.08 17.49 1.10
C GLN A 182 -4.99 17.73 -0.11
N SER A 183 -5.13 18.98 -0.56
CA SER A 183 -5.97 19.29 -1.73
C SER A 183 -5.48 18.61 -3.01
N THR A 184 -4.17 18.58 -3.23
CA THR A 184 -3.56 17.95 -4.41
C THR A 184 -3.68 16.43 -4.36
N LEU A 185 -3.34 15.80 -3.23
CA LEU A 185 -3.49 14.36 -3.00
C LEU A 185 -4.94 13.94 -3.15
N LEU A 186 -5.88 14.68 -2.55
CA LEU A 186 -7.31 14.36 -2.66
C LEU A 186 -7.78 14.41 -4.11
N SER A 187 -7.37 15.44 -4.87
CA SER A 187 -7.70 15.56 -6.30
C SER A 187 -7.15 14.42 -7.17
N ALA A 188 -5.98 13.87 -6.81
CA ALA A 188 -5.32 12.79 -7.55
C ALA A 188 -5.76 11.39 -7.11
N LEU A 189 -5.89 11.18 -5.79
CA LEU A 189 -6.24 9.90 -5.18
C LEU A 189 -7.70 9.55 -5.44
N ARG A 190 -8.63 10.51 -5.36
CA ARG A 190 -10.06 10.23 -5.53
C ARG A 190 -10.39 9.52 -6.86
N PRO A 191 -9.98 10.00 -8.06
CA PRO A 191 -10.25 9.29 -9.31
C PRO A 191 -9.50 7.96 -9.40
N THR A 192 -8.24 7.93 -8.95
CA THR A 192 -7.41 6.72 -8.97
C THR A 192 -8.03 5.61 -8.15
N LEU A 193 -8.39 5.91 -6.91
CA LEU A 193 -8.95 4.94 -6.00
C LEU A 193 -10.35 4.51 -6.44
N ARG A 194 -11.16 5.39 -7.05
CA ARG A 194 -12.41 4.98 -7.69
C ARG A 194 -12.18 4.01 -8.85
N SER A 195 -11.17 4.26 -9.69
CA SER A 195 -10.79 3.38 -10.79
C SER A 195 -10.30 2.02 -10.26
N VAL A 196 -9.38 2.04 -9.28
CA VAL A 196 -8.87 0.85 -8.61
C VAL A 196 -10.01 0.07 -7.98
N LEU A 197 -10.92 0.73 -7.27
CA LEU A 197 -12.09 0.08 -6.67
C LEU A 197 -13.01 -0.55 -7.72
N ALA A 198 -13.25 0.13 -8.83
CA ALA A 198 -14.05 -0.40 -9.94
C ALA A 198 -13.41 -1.65 -10.55
N ASP A 199 -12.09 -1.63 -10.77
CA ASP A 199 -11.34 -2.79 -11.27
C ASP A 199 -11.32 -3.93 -10.24
N LEU A 200 -10.97 -3.64 -8.98
CA LEU A 200 -10.96 -4.59 -7.87
C LEU A 200 -12.31 -5.28 -7.66
N ARG A 201 -13.42 -4.55 -7.89
CA ARG A 201 -14.77 -5.11 -7.79
C ARG A 201 -15.02 -6.19 -8.83
N VAL A 202 -14.52 -5.99 -10.05
CA VAL A 202 -14.74 -6.91 -11.17
C VAL A 202 -13.73 -8.06 -11.14
N SER A 203 -12.46 -7.76 -10.87
CA SER A 203 -11.36 -8.74 -10.93
C SER A 203 -11.14 -9.38 -9.56
N THR A 204 -10.58 -8.65 -8.61
CA THR A 204 -10.04 -9.20 -7.37
C THR A 204 -11.07 -9.81 -6.44
N LEU A 205 -12.19 -9.11 -6.17
CA LEU A 205 -13.24 -9.64 -5.30
C LEU A 205 -13.87 -10.90 -5.90
N ARG A 206 -13.96 -10.97 -7.22
CA ARG A 206 -14.48 -12.13 -7.92
C ARG A 206 -13.49 -13.30 -7.88
N THR A 207 -12.19 -13.06 -8.04
CA THR A 207 -11.16 -14.12 -8.10
C THR A 207 -10.65 -14.61 -6.75
N THR A 208 -10.91 -13.88 -5.67
CA THR A 208 -10.43 -14.26 -4.33
C THR A 208 -11.55 -14.93 -3.54
N LEU A 209 -11.31 -16.17 -3.11
CA LEU A 209 -12.28 -16.92 -2.31
C LEU A 209 -12.33 -16.37 -0.89
N TRP A 210 -11.19 -16.31 -0.20
CA TRP A 210 -11.09 -15.98 1.22
C TRP A 210 -11.12 -14.47 1.48
N LYS A 211 -11.95 -14.04 2.44
CA LYS A 211 -12.02 -12.64 2.86
C LYS A 211 -10.68 -12.10 3.38
N ASP A 212 -9.94 -12.90 4.13
CA ASP A 212 -8.66 -12.47 4.71
C ASP A 212 -7.61 -12.19 3.61
N ASP A 213 -7.70 -12.91 2.49
CA ASP A 213 -6.77 -12.79 1.36
C ASP A 213 -7.19 -11.65 0.40
N VAL A 214 -8.42 -11.13 0.52
CA VAL A 214 -8.88 -9.95 -0.24
C VAL A 214 -7.99 -8.76 0.08
N GLY A 215 -7.62 -8.57 1.35
CA GLY A 215 -6.77 -7.45 1.75
C GLY A 215 -5.41 -7.50 1.06
N ASP A 216 -4.76 -8.66 1.04
CA ASP A 216 -3.46 -8.84 0.37
C ASP A 216 -3.56 -8.63 -1.14
N ALA A 217 -4.53 -9.27 -1.80
CA ALA A 217 -4.73 -9.13 -3.24
C ALA A 217 -5.06 -7.68 -3.64
N MET A 218 -5.79 -6.96 -2.78
CA MET A 218 -6.06 -5.54 -2.96
C MET A 218 -4.82 -4.69 -2.80
N ARG A 219 -3.96 -4.97 -1.81
CA ARG A 219 -2.70 -4.24 -1.66
C ARG A 219 -1.86 -4.38 -2.92
N ASP A 220 -1.75 -5.59 -3.46
CA ASP A 220 -0.93 -5.86 -4.65
C ASP A 220 -1.48 -5.16 -5.90
N ALA A 221 -2.80 -5.23 -6.13
CA ALA A 221 -3.44 -4.59 -7.27
C ALA A 221 -3.43 -3.04 -7.17
N ALA A 222 -3.71 -2.50 -5.98
CA ALA A 222 -3.75 -1.05 -5.78
C ALA A 222 -2.36 -0.40 -5.74
N HIS A 223 -1.33 -1.16 -5.35
CA HIS A 223 0.00 -0.61 -5.08
C HIS A 223 0.53 0.24 -6.23
N ARG A 224 0.49 -0.28 -7.45
CA ARG A 224 1.03 0.42 -8.63
C ARG A 224 0.35 1.75 -8.87
N ASP A 225 -0.97 1.75 -8.89
CA ASP A 225 -1.77 2.93 -9.24
C ASP A 225 -1.73 3.97 -8.12
N VAL A 226 -1.81 3.53 -6.86
CA VAL A 226 -1.71 4.39 -5.68
C VAL A 226 -0.34 5.04 -5.59
N VAL A 227 0.75 4.28 -5.79
CA VAL A 227 2.12 4.84 -5.83
C VAL A 227 2.23 5.92 -6.90
N THR A 228 1.76 5.62 -8.12
CA THR A 228 1.84 6.55 -9.25
C THR A 228 1.07 7.84 -8.99
N SER A 229 -0.11 7.73 -8.37
CA SER A 229 -0.93 8.90 -8.05
C SER A 229 -0.39 9.72 -6.87
N ILE A 230 0.17 9.08 -5.85
CA ILE A 230 0.87 9.78 -4.75
C ILE A 230 2.09 10.53 -5.30
N LEU A 231 2.87 9.89 -6.17
CA LEU A 231 4.01 10.50 -6.84
C LEU A 231 3.60 11.71 -7.67
N SER A 232 2.60 11.56 -8.55
CA SER A 232 2.05 12.65 -9.37
C SER A 232 1.48 13.79 -8.53
N ALA A 233 0.83 13.49 -7.41
CA ALA A 233 0.29 14.51 -6.53
C ALA A 233 1.38 15.26 -5.79
N THR A 234 2.40 14.55 -5.30
CA THR A 234 3.51 15.14 -4.57
C THR A 234 4.36 16.02 -5.50
N SER A 235 4.64 15.56 -6.72
CA SER A 235 5.38 16.36 -7.73
C SER A 235 4.61 17.61 -8.16
N ARG A 236 3.27 17.58 -8.19
CA ARG A 236 2.44 18.77 -8.46
C ARG A 236 2.30 19.71 -7.26
N ALA A 237 2.29 19.17 -6.04
CA ALA A 237 2.17 19.98 -4.82
C ALA A 237 3.46 20.76 -4.54
N LEU A 238 4.63 20.15 -4.81
CA LEU A 238 5.95 20.73 -4.54
C LEU A 238 6.11 22.14 -5.15
N PRO A 239 5.98 22.39 -6.46
CA PRO A 239 6.17 23.72 -7.07
C PRO A 239 5.30 24.82 -6.48
N THR A 240 4.15 24.47 -5.89
CA THR A 240 3.18 25.44 -5.35
C THR A 240 3.56 25.98 -3.97
N ILE A 241 4.61 25.45 -3.34
CA ILE A 241 5.16 25.95 -2.08
C ILE A 241 5.96 27.21 -2.38
N ALA A 242 5.26 28.34 -2.54
CA ALA A 242 5.91 29.64 -2.65
C ALA A 242 6.59 29.96 -1.31
N ILE A 243 7.93 29.89 -1.27
CA ILE A 243 8.69 30.42 -0.15
C ILE A 243 8.55 31.94 -0.17
N THR A 244 8.05 32.47 0.94
CA THR A 244 7.90 33.91 1.12
C THR A 244 9.23 34.52 1.52
N MET A 245 9.36 35.85 1.37
CA MET A 245 10.56 36.56 1.84
C MET A 245 10.75 36.41 3.36
N GLU A 246 9.66 36.21 4.12
CA GLU A 246 9.70 35.95 5.56
C GLU A 246 10.33 34.58 5.91
N ASP A 247 10.27 33.62 5.01
CA ASP A 247 10.88 32.30 5.19
C ASP A 247 12.40 32.39 4.95
N VAL A 248 12.82 33.18 3.97
CA VAL A 248 14.23 33.50 3.74
C VAL A 248 14.82 34.32 4.87
N ASP A 249 14.04 35.19 5.51
CA ASP A 249 14.46 35.90 6.72
C ASP A 249 14.60 35.00 7.96
N ALA A 250 13.82 33.91 8.04
CA ALA A 250 14.05 32.91 9.08
C ALA A 250 15.35 32.13 8.82
N LEU A 251 15.60 31.75 7.56
CA LEU A 251 16.86 31.10 7.15
C LEU A 251 18.05 32.04 7.39
N HIS A 252 17.90 33.33 7.07
CA HIS A 252 18.88 34.37 7.38
C HIS A 252 19.23 34.40 8.85
N SER A 253 18.20 34.44 9.71
CA SER A 253 18.38 34.55 11.16
C SER A 253 19.19 33.36 11.68
N LEU A 254 19.01 32.19 11.08
CA LEU A 254 19.77 30.99 11.39
C LEU A 254 21.22 31.09 10.91
N VAL A 255 21.45 31.57 9.67
CA VAL A 255 22.80 31.82 9.15
C VAL A 255 23.52 32.89 9.98
N VAL A 256 22.84 33.97 10.35
CA VAL A 256 23.33 35.05 11.21
C VAL A 256 23.65 34.54 12.62
N ALA A 257 22.85 33.63 13.17
CA ALA A 257 23.13 33.02 14.46
C ALA A 257 24.43 32.19 14.44
N PHE A 258 24.76 31.55 13.32
CA PHE A 258 25.99 30.75 13.16
C PHE A 258 27.22 31.57 12.76
N ALA A 259 27.06 32.47 11.79
CA ALA A 259 28.15 33.27 11.25
C ALA A 259 28.39 34.56 12.04
N GLY A 260 27.44 34.98 12.88
CA GLY A 260 27.48 36.23 13.61
C GLY A 260 27.01 37.42 12.76
N ARG A 261 26.29 38.34 13.42
CA ARG A 261 25.67 39.55 12.83
C ARG A 261 26.62 40.39 11.96
N ALA A 262 27.89 40.49 12.37
CA ALA A 262 28.92 41.28 11.69
C ALA A 262 29.27 40.78 10.27
N ALA A 263 29.04 39.49 9.96
CA ALA A 263 29.26 38.96 8.62
C ALA A 263 28.17 39.37 7.61
N PHE A 264 26.99 39.79 8.09
CA PHE A 264 25.78 40.02 7.30
C PHE A 264 25.32 41.48 7.27
N GLU A 265 25.81 42.34 8.15
CA GLU A 265 25.49 43.78 8.17
C GLU A 265 26.32 44.63 7.18
N SER A 266 27.09 44.00 6.27
CA SER A 266 27.83 44.76 5.26
C SER A 266 26.85 45.40 4.26
N PRO A 267 26.85 46.74 4.08
CA PRO A 267 25.91 47.45 3.20
C PRO A 267 26.06 47.16 1.70
N ARG A 268 26.86 46.15 1.31
CA ARG A 268 27.19 45.82 -0.09
C ARG A 268 26.85 44.38 -0.51
N GLY A 269 26.26 43.55 0.35
CA GLY A 269 25.97 42.15 0.02
C GLY A 269 24.53 41.77 0.33
N ASP A 270 23.63 41.96 -0.64
CA ASP A 270 22.28 41.40 -0.55
C ASP A 270 22.33 39.89 -0.82
N TRP A 271 22.65 39.12 0.22
CA TRP A 271 22.72 37.65 0.20
C TRP A 271 21.33 37.01 -0.01
N ARG A 272 20.23 37.78 0.11
CA ARG A 272 18.87 37.27 -0.14
C ARG A 272 18.66 36.97 -1.61
N ALA A 273 19.15 37.82 -2.52
CA ALA A 273 18.87 37.69 -3.94
C ALA A 273 19.38 36.37 -4.55
N PRO A 274 20.65 35.92 -4.31
CA PRO A 274 21.11 34.63 -4.81
C PRO A 274 20.39 33.44 -4.20
N ILE A 275 20.06 33.49 -2.91
CA ILE A 275 19.33 32.41 -2.22
C ILE A 275 17.90 32.32 -2.74
N MET A 276 17.22 33.45 -2.91
CA MET A 276 15.88 33.51 -3.49
C MET A 276 15.89 33.04 -4.95
N ALA A 277 16.88 33.42 -5.75
CA ALA A 277 17.01 32.96 -7.12
C ALA A 277 17.23 31.44 -7.19
N ALA A 278 18.16 30.92 -6.38
CA ALA A 278 18.40 29.48 -6.23
C ALA A 278 17.13 28.72 -5.81
N PHE A 279 16.40 29.26 -4.83
CA PHE A 279 15.20 28.65 -4.32
C PHE A 279 14.05 28.68 -5.32
N ASN A 280 13.81 29.82 -5.97
CA ASN A 280 12.79 29.94 -7.02
C ASN A 280 13.08 28.99 -8.19
N ALA A 281 14.36 28.88 -8.58
CA ALA A 281 14.81 27.93 -9.60
C ALA A 281 14.57 26.47 -9.18
N LEU A 282 14.83 26.13 -7.92
CA LEU A 282 14.50 24.81 -7.36
C LEU A 282 13.00 24.50 -7.47
N MET A 283 12.14 25.45 -7.10
CA MET A 283 10.69 25.28 -7.18
C MET A 283 10.20 25.15 -8.63
N GLN A 284 10.81 25.90 -9.55
CA GLN A 284 10.48 25.85 -10.98
C GLN A 284 11.01 24.60 -11.69
N ALA A 285 12.06 23.96 -11.18
CA ALA A 285 12.60 22.71 -11.70
C ALA A 285 11.90 21.46 -11.15
N SER A 286 11.03 21.61 -10.13
CA SER A 286 10.26 20.49 -9.59
C SER A 286 9.27 19.79 -10.58
N PRO A 287 8.69 20.46 -11.60
CA PRO A 287 7.87 19.80 -12.63
C PRO A 287 8.66 18.80 -13.50
N CYS A 288 9.99 18.82 -13.48
CA CYS A 288 10.81 17.85 -14.24
C CYS A 288 10.52 16.40 -13.84
N PHE A 289 9.99 16.16 -12.63
CA PHE A 289 9.57 14.82 -12.19
C PHE A 289 8.27 14.32 -12.85
N SER A 290 7.45 15.18 -13.47
CA SER A 290 6.17 14.80 -14.07
C SER A 290 6.16 14.65 -15.59
N ASP A 291 7.06 15.33 -16.31
CA ASP A 291 7.02 15.41 -17.80
C ASP A 291 7.72 14.26 -18.53
N HIS A 292 8.53 13.46 -17.84
CA HIS A 292 9.24 12.33 -18.45
C HIS A 292 8.38 11.06 -18.48
N GLY A 293 7.37 11.03 -19.37
CA GLY A 293 6.70 9.82 -19.86
C GLY A 293 6.32 8.79 -18.79
N VAL A 294 5.09 8.90 -18.29
CA VAL A 294 4.53 8.29 -17.06
C VAL A 294 4.42 6.76 -17.06
N ASP A 295 4.84 6.05 -18.11
CA ASP A 295 4.65 4.59 -18.17
C ASP A 295 5.70 3.76 -17.38
N GLY A 296 6.49 4.40 -16.52
CA GLY A 296 7.48 3.72 -15.68
C GLY A 296 7.55 4.27 -14.27
N PRO A 297 7.61 3.42 -13.22
CA PRO A 297 7.74 3.91 -11.86
C PRO A 297 9.05 4.68 -11.67
N ILE A 298 8.99 5.81 -10.94
CA ILE A 298 10.15 6.62 -10.50
C ILE A 298 11.17 5.81 -9.66
N THR A 299 10.91 4.53 -9.43
CA THR A 299 11.88 3.58 -8.87
C THR A 299 13.10 3.37 -9.76
N ASP A 300 13.06 3.74 -11.04
CA ASP A 300 14.24 3.75 -11.90
C ASP A 300 15.24 4.83 -11.44
N ASP A 301 16.39 4.37 -10.92
CA ASP A 301 17.46 5.22 -10.43
C ASP A 301 17.94 6.23 -11.48
N THR A 302 17.88 5.88 -12.76
CA THR A 302 18.35 6.75 -13.86
C THR A 302 17.50 8.00 -14.02
N ARG A 303 16.17 7.86 -14.03
CA ARG A 303 15.23 8.99 -14.13
C ARG A 303 15.33 9.93 -12.94
N TRP A 304 15.51 9.39 -11.74
CA TRP A 304 15.75 10.21 -10.56
C TRP A 304 17.04 11.02 -10.70
N ASP A 305 18.11 10.41 -11.21
CA ASP A 305 19.39 11.08 -11.41
C ASP A 305 19.35 12.19 -12.46
N GLU A 306 18.61 11.98 -13.55
CA GLU A 306 18.37 13.00 -14.57
C GLU A 306 17.61 14.21 -14.00
N ALA A 307 16.51 13.96 -13.28
CA ALA A 307 15.75 15.02 -12.64
C ALA A 307 16.59 15.76 -11.58
N TRP A 308 17.36 15.03 -10.77
CA TRP A 308 18.25 15.60 -9.76
C TRP A 308 19.36 16.47 -10.36
N ASN A 309 19.95 16.04 -11.48
CA ASN A 309 20.94 16.80 -12.24
C ASN A 309 20.31 18.06 -12.87
N SER A 310 19.13 17.93 -13.48
CA SER A 310 18.41 19.08 -14.07
C SER A 310 18.13 20.16 -13.03
N ILE A 311 17.67 19.76 -11.84
CA ILE A 311 17.44 20.67 -10.71
C ILE A 311 18.76 21.33 -10.27
N ARG A 312 19.83 20.55 -10.10
CA ARG A 312 21.16 21.06 -9.75
C ARG A 312 21.58 22.19 -10.70
N ASP A 313 21.50 21.90 -12.00
CA ASP A 313 22.01 22.78 -13.03
C ASP A 313 21.15 24.05 -13.11
N THR A 314 19.83 23.93 -12.99
CA THR A 314 18.89 25.06 -12.94
C THR A 314 19.14 25.96 -11.72
N VAL A 315 19.31 25.37 -10.54
CA VAL A 315 19.64 26.09 -9.30
C VAL A 315 20.99 26.77 -9.41
N GLN A 316 21.99 26.08 -9.95
CA GLN A 316 23.33 26.59 -10.11
C GLN A 316 23.38 27.78 -11.08
N GLU A 317 22.71 27.69 -12.22
CA GLU A 317 22.67 28.78 -13.20
C GLU A 317 21.90 30.00 -12.69
N ALA A 318 20.76 29.79 -12.01
CA ALA A 318 20.00 30.89 -11.42
C ALA A 318 20.81 31.63 -10.34
N ALA A 319 21.53 30.88 -9.51
CA ALA A 319 22.38 31.46 -8.48
C ALA A 319 23.62 32.16 -9.08
N LYS A 320 24.27 31.58 -10.11
CA LYS A 320 25.35 32.26 -10.86
C LYS A 320 24.87 33.57 -11.48
N ALA A 321 23.67 33.57 -12.07
CA ALA A 321 23.07 34.77 -12.66
C ALA A 321 22.85 35.86 -11.60
N ALA A 322 22.36 35.50 -10.41
CA ALA A 322 22.17 36.43 -9.31
C ALA A 322 23.48 36.96 -8.70
N ILE A 323 24.59 36.23 -8.85
CA ILE A 323 25.92 36.63 -8.34
C ILE A 323 26.70 37.46 -9.36
N LYS A 324 26.32 37.46 -10.65
CA LYS A 324 27.09 38.08 -11.73
C LYS A 324 27.43 39.55 -11.49
N ASP A 325 26.55 40.28 -10.81
CA ASP A 325 26.71 41.70 -10.52
C ASP A 325 27.39 41.99 -9.17
N VAL A 326 27.80 40.95 -8.44
CA VAL A 326 28.47 41.06 -7.13
C VAL A 326 29.99 41.17 -7.33
N GLU A 327 30.49 42.39 -7.50
CA GLU A 327 31.92 42.65 -7.71
C GLU A 327 32.79 42.44 -6.45
N GLY A 328 34.08 42.16 -6.67
CA GLY A 328 35.12 42.20 -5.65
C GLY A 328 35.23 40.94 -4.78
N LYS A 329 35.52 41.13 -3.48
CA LYS A 329 35.80 40.03 -2.53
C LYS A 329 34.61 39.07 -2.35
N TRP A 330 33.39 39.55 -2.58
CA TRP A 330 32.18 38.75 -2.46
C TRP A 330 31.96 37.81 -3.64
N GLY A 331 32.27 38.23 -4.87
CA GLY A 331 32.23 37.35 -6.04
C GLY A 331 33.19 36.16 -5.89
N ALA A 332 34.41 36.40 -5.37
CA ALA A 332 35.37 35.32 -5.10
C ALA A 332 34.88 34.36 -4.00
N LEU A 333 34.26 34.88 -2.94
CA LEU A 333 33.68 34.07 -1.87
C LEU A 333 32.54 33.19 -2.41
N TRP A 334 31.61 33.79 -3.16
CA TRP A 334 30.51 33.06 -3.76
C TRP A 334 30.99 32.04 -4.79
N GLY A 335 32.00 32.34 -5.59
CA GLY A 335 32.63 31.35 -6.49
C GLY A 335 33.12 30.11 -5.74
N GLY A 336 33.73 30.28 -4.57
CA GLY A 336 34.13 29.18 -3.69
C GLY A 336 32.93 28.41 -3.13
N VAL A 337 31.92 29.11 -2.62
CA VAL A 337 30.68 28.47 -2.11
C VAL A 337 29.98 27.65 -3.19
N MET A 338 29.90 28.17 -4.41
CA MET A 338 29.24 27.47 -5.52
C MET A 338 30.03 26.26 -6.00
N GLY A 339 31.36 26.25 -5.87
CA GLY A 339 32.17 25.06 -6.12
C GLY A 339 31.87 23.94 -5.14
N GLU A 340 31.77 24.27 -3.85
CA GLU A 340 31.45 23.32 -2.78
C GLU A 340 29.97 22.92 -2.79
N TRP A 341 29.09 23.78 -3.31
CA TRP A 341 27.68 23.48 -3.48
C TRP A 341 27.46 22.26 -4.36
N VAL A 342 28.20 22.14 -5.47
CA VAL A 342 28.12 20.97 -6.35
C VAL A 342 28.50 19.70 -5.58
N VAL A 343 29.59 19.74 -4.80
CA VAL A 343 30.01 18.60 -3.98
C VAL A 343 28.96 18.25 -2.93
N ALA A 344 28.42 19.24 -2.23
CA ALA A 344 27.35 19.07 -1.26
C ALA A 344 26.09 18.43 -1.89
N TRP A 345 25.72 18.88 -3.09
CA TRP A 345 24.59 18.37 -3.85
C TRP A 345 24.77 16.90 -4.27
N GLU A 346 25.98 16.51 -4.68
CA GLU A 346 26.30 15.12 -4.99
C GLU A 346 26.27 14.22 -3.76
N VAL A 347 26.74 14.72 -2.61
CA VAL A 347 26.72 13.98 -1.34
C VAL A 347 25.29 13.78 -0.83
N THR A 348 24.40 14.76 -1.02
CA THR A 348 22.99 14.65 -0.57
C THR A 348 22.13 13.78 -1.48
N ARG A 349 22.50 13.63 -2.76
CA ARG A 349 21.78 12.83 -3.77
C ARG A 349 21.31 11.45 -3.29
N PRO A 350 22.18 10.50 -2.87
CA PRO A 350 21.73 9.16 -2.49
C PRO A 350 20.83 9.17 -1.25
N ILE A 351 21.03 10.13 -0.33
CA ILE A 351 20.27 10.25 0.91
C ILE A 351 18.86 10.78 0.61
N MET A 352 18.78 11.80 -0.23
CA MET A 352 17.52 12.35 -0.73
C MET A 352 16.72 11.29 -1.49
N ARG A 353 17.37 10.52 -2.35
CA ARG A 353 16.74 9.42 -3.09
C ARG A 353 16.16 8.37 -2.14
N GLU A 354 16.96 7.87 -1.21
CA GLU A 354 16.52 6.79 -0.32
C GLU A 354 15.43 7.26 0.65
N THR A 355 15.54 8.50 1.13
CA THR A 355 14.51 9.11 1.98
C THR A 355 13.20 9.31 1.21
N ALA A 356 13.26 9.79 -0.03
CA ALA A 356 12.09 9.96 -0.89
C ALA A 356 11.42 8.61 -1.16
N ARG A 357 12.20 7.61 -1.58
CA ARG A 357 11.72 6.25 -1.82
C ARG A 357 11.08 5.64 -0.58
N GLY A 358 11.75 5.71 0.57
CA GLY A 358 11.23 5.21 1.84
C GLY A 358 9.91 5.90 2.24
N THR A 359 9.80 7.21 2.00
CA THR A 359 8.58 7.98 2.27
C THR A 359 7.44 7.55 1.35
N ILE A 360 7.69 7.44 0.05
CA ILE A 360 6.70 7.02 -0.96
C ILE A 360 6.19 5.61 -0.64
N ASN A 361 7.09 4.68 -0.31
CA ASN A 361 6.74 3.32 0.06
C ASN A 361 5.89 3.29 1.34
N ALA A 362 6.24 4.08 2.35
CA ALA A 362 5.46 4.16 3.59
C ALA A 362 4.07 4.77 3.37
N MET A 363 3.97 5.80 2.52
CA MET A 363 2.70 6.42 2.13
C MET A 363 1.82 5.44 1.35
N SER A 364 2.40 4.74 0.37
CA SER A 364 1.67 3.73 -0.41
C SER A 364 1.21 2.57 0.47
N SER A 365 2.06 2.05 1.34
CA SER A 365 1.67 0.99 2.28
C SER A 365 0.49 1.42 3.13
N LEU A 366 0.53 2.63 3.69
CA LEU A 366 -0.57 3.16 4.50
C LEU A 366 -1.87 3.32 3.70
N ALA A 367 -1.77 3.84 2.46
CA ALA A 367 -2.91 4.01 1.59
C ALA A 367 -3.54 2.66 1.21
N ASN A 368 -2.70 1.68 0.87
CA ASN A 368 -3.08 0.31 0.56
C ASN A 368 -3.72 -0.38 1.77
N ASP A 369 -3.17 -0.21 2.98
CA ASP A 369 -3.71 -0.81 4.20
C ASP A 369 -5.07 -0.22 4.56
N ALA A 370 -5.24 1.10 4.45
CA ALA A 370 -6.55 1.72 4.72
C ALA A 370 -7.57 1.38 3.63
N LEU A 371 -7.15 1.27 2.36
CA LEU A 371 -8.01 0.80 1.26
C LEU A 371 -8.45 -0.65 1.52
N ALA A 372 -7.51 -1.55 1.78
CA ALA A 372 -7.79 -2.95 2.10
C ALA A 372 -8.72 -3.07 3.32
N TYR A 373 -8.42 -2.36 4.40
CA TYR A 373 -9.25 -2.34 5.60
C TYR A 373 -10.66 -1.82 5.31
N SER A 374 -10.79 -0.71 4.58
CA SER A 374 -12.09 -0.13 4.26
C SER A 374 -12.93 -1.07 3.41
N VAL A 375 -12.35 -1.67 2.36
CA VAL A 375 -13.09 -2.61 1.52
C VAL A 375 -13.49 -3.84 2.32
N VAL A 376 -12.56 -4.49 3.03
CA VAL A 376 -12.85 -5.70 3.84
C VAL A 376 -13.98 -5.44 4.85
N ASN A 377 -14.08 -4.24 5.41
CA ASN A 377 -15.13 -3.85 6.36
C ASN A 377 -16.42 -3.35 5.72
N THR A 378 -16.40 -2.96 4.44
CA THR A 378 -17.59 -2.50 3.69
C THR A 378 -18.19 -3.59 2.81
N LEU A 379 -17.46 -4.70 2.59
CA LEU A 379 -18.03 -5.89 1.96
C LEU A 379 -19.29 -6.31 2.73
N PRO A 380 -20.48 -6.38 2.08
CA PRO A 380 -21.69 -6.81 2.71
C PRO A 380 -21.43 -8.22 3.19
N ASP A 381 -21.64 -8.41 4.48
CA ASP A 381 -21.67 -9.73 5.03
C ASP A 381 -23.06 -10.27 4.71
N THR A 382 -23.24 -10.78 3.48
CA THR A 382 -24.51 -11.35 3.06
C THR A 382 -24.88 -12.41 4.08
N HIS A 383 -26.07 -12.28 4.66
CA HIS A 383 -26.55 -13.23 5.63
C HIS A 383 -26.89 -14.52 4.89
N LEU A 384 -26.09 -15.54 5.13
CA LEU A 384 -26.42 -16.90 4.75
C LEU A 384 -27.20 -17.50 5.92
N ARG A 385 -28.39 -18.02 5.64
CA ARG A 385 -29.06 -18.83 6.66
C ARG A 385 -28.40 -20.19 6.65
N ILE A 386 -27.63 -20.47 7.71
CA ILE A 386 -26.94 -21.73 7.86
C ILE A 386 -27.54 -22.50 9.03
N ALA A 387 -28.19 -23.63 8.74
CA ALA A 387 -28.54 -24.59 9.78
C ALA A 387 -27.33 -25.49 10.01
N VAL A 388 -26.58 -25.25 11.09
CA VAL A 388 -25.49 -26.15 11.47
C VAL A 388 -26.06 -27.21 12.42
N ARG A 389 -26.32 -28.41 11.91
CA ARG A 389 -26.83 -29.52 12.73
C ARG A 389 -25.66 -30.38 13.26
N ASN A 390 -25.75 -30.71 14.56
CA ASN A 390 -25.02 -31.72 15.31
C ASN A 390 -23.47 -31.71 15.44
N MET A 391 -22.65 -31.15 14.54
CA MET A 391 -21.17 -31.24 14.67
C MET A 391 -20.44 -30.01 15.23
N VAL A 392 -21.15 -29.02 15.76
CA VAL A 392 -20.49 -27.84 16.32
C VAL A 392 -19.82 -28.18 17.66
N PRO A 393 -18.50 -27.94 17.84
CA PRO A 393 -17.84 -28.02 19.14
C PRO A 393 -18.65 -27.22 20.16
N SER A 394 -18.84 -27.76 21.37
CA SER A 394 -19.73 -27.24 22.42
C SER A 394 -19.58 -25.74 22.76
N ARG A 395 -18.49 -25.10 22.34
CA ARG A 395 -18.27 -23.65 22.41
C ARG A 395 -19.07 -22.84 21.37
N LEU A 396 -19.12 -23.25 20.11
CA LEU A 396 -19.87 -22.50 19.07
C LEU A 396 -21.37 -22.86 19.12
N ARG A 397 -21.73 -24.07 19.60
CA ARG A 397 -23.12 -24.39 19.97
C ARG A 397 -23.66 -23.42 21.03
N ARG A 398 -22.80 -22.88 21.90
CA ARG A 398 -23.15 -21.86 22.91
C ARG A 398 -23.39 -20.48 22.29
N VAL A 399 -22.56 -20.08 21.32
CA VAL A 399 -22.68 -18.80 20.58
C VAL A 399 -23.88 -18.79 19.63
N LEU A 400 -24.13 -19.91 18.95
CA LEU A 400 -25.27 -20.06 18.04
C LEU A 400 -26.60 -20.24 18.80
N LYS A 401 -26.61 -20.97 19.93
CA LYS A 401 -27.81 -21.09 20.78
C LYS A 401 -28.25 -19.77 21.40
N SER A 402 -27.33 -18.83 21.67
CA SER A 402 -27.72 -17.51 22.19
C SER A 402 -28.39 -16.60 21.15
N LYS A 403 -28.32 -16.95 19.86
CA LYS A 403 -28.89 -16.14 18.76
C LYS A 403 -30.02 -16.83 17.98
N SER A 404 -30.19 -18.16 18.09
CA SER A 404 -31.17 -18.93 17.29
C SER A 404 -32.52 -19.06 17.99
N ILE A 405 -33.55 -18.45 17.40
CA ILE A 405 -34.95 -18.87 17.54
C ILE A 405 -35.21 -19.84 16.37
N ALA A 406 -35.40 -21.14 16.66
CA ALA A 406 -35.80 -22.19 15.69
C ALA A 406 -34.75 -22.91 14.81
N GLY A 407 -33.47 -23.03 15.21
CA GLY A 407 -32.56 -24.06 14.66
C GLY A 407 -31.83 -23.72 13.36
N LEU A 408 -32.12 -22.56 12.75
CA LEU A 408 -31.28 -21.91 11.75
C LEU A 408 -30.60 -20.70 12.40
N ALA A 409 -29.30 -20.55 12.19
CA ALA A 409 -28.59 -19.33 12.57
C ALA A 409 -28.36 -18.50 11.31
N ASP A 410 -28.69 -17.21 11.37
CA ASP A 410 -28.17 -16.26 10.39
C ASP A 410 -26.66 -16.16 10.65
N VAL A 411 -25.86 -16.71 9.73
CA VAL A 411 -24.39 -16.70 9.78
C VAL A 411 -23.93 -15.85 8.62
N THR A 412 -23.01 -14.94 8.88
CA THR A 412 -22.49 -14.12 7.80
C THR A 412 -21.46 -14.90 6.96
N HIS A 413 -21.25 -14.50 5.70
CA HIS A 413 -20.23 -15.13 4.86
C HIS A 413 -18.84 -15.12 5.52
N SER A 414 -18.49 -14.04 6.22
CA SER A 414 -17.23 -13.92 6.97
C SER A 414 -17.16 -14.90 8.14
N GLU A 415 -18.24 -15.04 8.91
CA GLU A 415 -18.32 -16.02 10.00
C GLU A 415 -18.20 -17.46 9.48
N LEU A 416 -18.81 -17.77 8.33
CA LEU A 416 -18.67 -19.07 7.66
C LEU A 416 -17.21 -19.33 7.26
N GLN A 417 -16.54 -18.37 6.65
CA GLN A 417 -15.14 -18.53 6.25
C GLN A 417 -14.20 -18.71 7.44
N GLN A 418 -14.38 -17.92 8.50
CA GLN A 418 -13.60 -18.08 9.74
C GLN A 418 -13.82 -19.46 10.37
N PHE A 419 -15.06 -19.95 10.32
CA PHE A 419 -15.38 -21.31 10.78
C PHE A 419 -14.68 -22.37 9.93
N MET A 420 -14.67 -22.22 8.60
CA MET A 420 -14.00 -23.15 7.69
C MET A 420 -12.48 -23.16 7.89
N VAL A 421 -11.84 -21.99 8.00
CA VAL A 421 -10.41 -21.87 8.34
C VAL A 421 -10.11 -22.58 9.67
N LYS A 422 -10.99 -22.46 10.65
CA LYS A 422 -10.84 -23.15 11.93
C LYS A 422 -10.95 -24.67 11.79
N LEU A 423 -11.89 -25.18 10.98
CA LEU A 423 -12.03 -26.61 10.71
C LEU A 423 -10.80 -27.18 9.99
N ILE A 424 -10.30 -26.47 8.98
CA ILE A 424 -9.05 -26.83 8.27
C ILE A 424 -7.88 -26.90 9.25
N ARG A 425 -7.73 -25.90 10.14
CA ARG A 425 -6.71 -25.90 11.20
C ARG A 425 -6.84 -27.07 12.16
N GLU A 426 -8.06 -27.43 12.55
CA GLU A 426 -8.31 -28.55 13.44
C GLU A 426 -7.94 -29.88 12.78
N HIS A 427 -8.39 -30.09 11.54
CA HIS A 427 -8.01 -31.25 10.73
C HIS A 427 -6.49 -31.35 10.56
N SER A 428 -5.83 -30.23 10.23
CA SER A 428 -4.38 -30.16 10.06
C SER A 428 -3.61 -30.51 11.33
N ARG A 429 -4.11 -30.10 12.50
CA ARG A 429 -3.53 -30.50 13.80
C ARG A 429 -3.70 -31.99 14.06
N VAL A 430 -4.86 -32.56 13.71
CA VAL A 430 -5.09 -34.01 13.82
C VAL A 430 -4.11 -34.77 12.93
N MET A 431 -3.90 -34.34 11.69
CA MET A 431 -2.89 -34.93 10.80
C MET A 431 -1.47 -34.87 11.38
N GLY A 432 -1.10 -33.75 11.99
CA GLY A 432 0.18 -33.61 12.69
C GLY A 432 0.35 -34.55 13.89
N ARG A 433 -0.72 -34.78 14.67
CA ARG A 433 -0.68 -35.75 15.79
C ARG A 433 -0.40 -37.17 15.33
N TYR A 434 -0.93 -37.54 14.17
CA TYR A 434 -0.67 -38.84 13.55
C TYR A 434 0.66 -38.91 12.78
N ARG A 435 1.45 -37.82 12.77
CA ARG A 435 2.72 -37.69 12.02
C ARG A 435 2.57 -38.01 10.53
N LEU A 436 1.39 -37.73 9.99
CA LEU A 436 1.10 -37.96 8.57
C LEU A 436 1.65 -36.82 7.71
N ASP A 437 1.62 -35.59 8.23
CA ASP A 437 2.17 -34.41 7.58
C ASP A 437 2.34 -33.23 8.56
N SER A 438 3.01 -32.16 8.13
CA SER A 438 3.11 -30.90 8.85
C SER A 438 1.74 -30.18 8.90
N PRO A 439 1.22 -29.77 10.07
CA PRO A 439 -0.04 -29.04 10.16
C PRO A 439 -0.09 -27.79 9.28
N ALA A 440 1.00 -27.02 9.20
CA ALA A 440 1.04 -25.81 8.38
C ALA A 440 0.95 -26.15 6.88
N GLN A 441 1.56 -27.26 6.47
CA GLN A 441 1.52 -27.71 5.08
C GLN A 441 0.13 -28.22 4.68
N VAL A 442 -0.52 -29.02 5.53
CA VAL A 442 -1.90 -29.49 5.27
C VAL A 442 -2.87 -28.31 5.19
N GLU A 443 -2.77 -27.35 6.12
CA GLU A 443 -3.61 -26.16 6.11
C GLU A 443 -3.43 -25.35 4.81
N ASN A 444 -2.18 -25.12 4.42
CA ASN A 444 -1.85 -24.37 3.22
C ASN A 444 -2.30 -25.10 1.94
N ASP A 445 -1.99 -26.40 1.81
CA ASP A 445 -2.39 -27.22 0.65
C ASP A 445 -3.92 -27.21 0.45
N MET A 446 -4.70 -27.31 1.54
CA MET A 446 -6.16 -27.27 1.46
C MET A 446 -6.68 -25.89 1.06
N ARG A 447 -6.18 -24.81 1.67
CA ARG A 447 -6.61 -23.44 1.33
C ARG A 447 -6.26 -23.08 -0.11
N GLU A 448 -5.04 -23.38 -0.54
CA GLU A 448 -4.58 -23.13 -1.91
C GLU A 448 -5.39 -23.95 -2.93
N ALA A 449 -5.73 -25.20 -2.63
CA ALA A 449 -6.58 -26.01 -3.51
C ALA A 449 -7.98 -25.41 -3.64
N MET A 450 -8.60 -24.97 -2.54
CA MET A 450 -9.90 -24.28 -2.59
C MET A 450 -9.82 -22.99 -3.43
N ASP A 451 -8.73 -22.23 -3.33
CA ASP A 451 -8.51 -21.03 -4.15
C ASP A 451 -8.34 -21.35 -5.64
N ARG A 452 -7.58 -22.41 -5.99
CA ARG A 452 -7.40 -22.82 -7.40
C ARG A 452 -8.70 -23.31 -8.01
N VAL A 453 -9.47 -24.10 -7.26
CA VAL A 453 -10.83 -24.50 -7.64
C VAL A 453 -11.65 -23.24 -7.92
N TRP A 454 -11.71 -22.30 -6.97
CA TRP A 454 -12.48 -21.07 -7.13
C TRP A 454 -12.08 -20.26 -8.38
N ARG A 455 -10.78 -20.07 -8.65
CA ARG A 455 -10.32 -19.35 -9.85
C ARG A 455 -10.75 -20.05 -11.14
N THR A 456 -10.69 -21.38 -11.18
CA THR A 456 -11.17 -22.17 -12.32
C THR A 456 -12.64 -21.87 -12.62
N LEU A 457 -13.46 -21.69 -11.58
CA LEU A 457 -14.87 -21.35 -11.74
C LEU A 457 -15.08 -19.95 -12.33
N VAL A 458 -14.30 -18.99 -11.84
CA VAL A 458 -14.34 -17.61 -12.34
C VAL A 458 -13.98 -17.56 -13.83
N ASP A 459 -12.97 -18.34 -14.23
CA ASP A 459 -12.56 -18.45 -15.64
C ASP A 459 -13.66 -19.08 -16.51
N LEU A 460 -14.31 -20.15 -16.03
CA LEU A 460 -15.41 -20.80 -16.74
C LEU A 460 -16.62 -19.88 -16.92
N ASP A 461 -16.92 -19.03 -15.94
CA ASP A 461 -17.98 -18.03 -16.07
C ASP A 461 -17.59 -16.89 -17.03
N GLY A 462 -16.30 -16.53 -17.10
CA GLY A 462 -15.80 -15.50 -18.02
C GLY A 462 -15.81 -15.92 -19.49
N MET A 463 -15.60 -17.22 -19.77
CA MET A 463 -15.61 -17.75 -21.13
C MET A 463 -17.01 -17.85 -21.77
N GLY A 464 -18.08 -17.51 -21.03
CA GLY A 464 -19.45 -17.64 -21.54
C GLY A 464 -19.81 -19.08 -21.91
N VAL A 465 -19.12 -20.07 -21.34
CA VAL A 465 -19.42 -21.50 -21.52
C VAL A 465 -20.74 -21.77 -20.82
N SER A 466 -21.82 -21.51 -21.56
CA SER A 466 -23.12 -22.04 -21.25
C SER A 466 -23.02 -23.56 -21.33
N ALA A 467 -23.50 -24.27 -20.31
CA ALA A 467 -23.49 -25.72 -20.25
C ALA A 467 -24.22 -26.41 -21.43
N ASN A 468 -24.86 -25.63 -22.31
CA ASN A 468 -25.51 -26.08 -23.54
C ASN A 468 -24.63 -26.07 -24.81
N ASP A 469 -23.36 -25.63 -24.76
CA ASP A 469 -22.50 -25.73 -25.96
C ASP A 469 -22.00 -27.17 -26.12
N ASN A 470 -22.84 -27.99 -26.75
CA ASN A 470 -22.66 -29.41 -27.10
C ASN A 470 -21.54 -29.65 -28.13
N ARG A 471 -20.44 -28.90 -28.06
CA ARG A 471 -19.24 -29.27 -28.82
C ARG A 471 -18.60 -30.46 -28.12
N PRO A 472 -18.33 -31.56 -28.85
CA PRO A 472 -17.61 -32.68 -28.28
C PRO A 472 -16.26 -32.15 -27.79
N VAL A 473 -16.08 -32.16 -26.46
CA VAL A 473 -14.78 -31.98 -25.84
C VAL A 473 -13.95 -33.15 -26.39
N GLY A 474 -13.05 -32.83 -27.32
CA GLY A 474 -12.10 -33.79 -27.84
C GLY A 474 -11.41 -34.45 -26.65
N VAL A 475 -11.47 -35.78 -26.63
CA VAL A 475 -10.72 -36.62 -25.70
C VAL A 475 -9.26 -36.16 -25.74
N LEU A 476 -8.83 -35.54 -24.63
CA LEU A 476 -7.43 -35.31 -24.31
C LEU A 476 -6.99 -36.36 -23.30
#